data_AF-A0A5J6WJT2-F1
#
_entry.id   AF-A0A5J6WJT2-F1
#
_cell.length_a   1.000
_cell.length_b   1.000
_cell.length_c   1.000
_cell.angle_alpha   90.00
_cell.angle_beta   90.00
_cell.angle_gamma   90.00
#
_symmetry.space_group_name_H-M   'P 1'
#
loop_
_entity.id
_entity.type
_entity.pdbx_description
1 polymer ?
#
loop_
_entity_poly.entity_id
_entity_poly.type
_entity_poly.pdbx_seq_one_letter_code
_entity_poly.pdbx_strand_id
1 'polypeptide(L)'
;MAKGKKYDFNLVLVDGSWTAEIVRKITSKKTVVSKSQAGFASEAEAQVWAETELKGFLQNQIDRNARRIRLVSESVEDNAEEIADESEEDNA
;
A
#
# COMPACT_ATOMS: atom_id res chain seq x y z
N MET A 1 9.57 6.77 11.23
CA MET A 1 9.48 5.97 9.99
C MET A 1 9.82 4.52 10.31
N ALA A 2 8.84 3.60 10.32
CA ALA A 2 9.14 2.20 10.60
C ALA A 2 9.89 1.58 9.42
N LYS A 3 11.17 1.29 9.60
CA LYS A 3 12.06 0.63 8.64
C LYS A 3 11.58 -0.82 8.45
N GLY A 4 10.76 -1.06 7.43
CA GLY A 4 10.27 -2.40 7.08
C GLY A 4 9.30 -2.38 5.90
N LYS A 5 9.32 -3.43 5.08
CA LYS A 5 8.40 -3.57 3.94
C LYS A 5 6.95 -3.63 4.45
N LYS A 6 6.03 -2.92 3.78
CA LYS A 6 4.61 -2.84 4.18
C LYS A 6 3.81 -4.07 3.73
N TYR A 7 4.19 -4.66 2.61
CA TYR A 7 3.64 -5.91 2.13
C TYR A 7 4.75 -6.95 2.00
N ASP A 8 4.38 -8.20 2.23
CA ASP A 8 5.22 -9.39 2.07
C ASP A 8 4.34 -10.57 1.65
N PHE A 9 4.92 -11.75 1.45
CA PHE A 9 4.16 -12.97 1.22
C PHE A 9 4.65 -14.16 2.05
N ASN A 10 3.73 -15.08 2.35
CA ASN A 10 4.02 -16.37 2.98
C ASN A 10 3.54 -17.51 2.07
N LEU A 11 4.26 -18.63 2.11
CA LEU A 11 3.86 -19.89 1.48
C LEU A 11 3.63 -20.93 2.58
N VAL A 12 2.49 -21.59 2.54
CA VAL A 12 2.07 -22.58 3.53
C VAL A 12 1.63 -23.84 2.81
N LEU A 13 2.18 -24.99 3.20
CA LEU A 13 1.71 -26.29 2.72
C LEU A 13 0.55 -26.76 3.60
N VAL A 14 -0.61 -26.97 3.00
CA VAL A 14 -1.84 -27.44 3.66
C VAL A 14 -2.41 -28.61 2.87
N ASP A 15 -2.56 -29.76 3.54
CA ASP A 15 -3.17 -30.98 2.99
C ASP A 15 -2.57 -31.43 1.63
N GLY A 16 -1.26 -31.25 1.47
CA GLY A 16 -0.54 -31.61 0.24
C GLY A 16 -0.67 -30.60 -0.90
N SER A 17 -1.32 -29.46 -0.66
CA SER A 17 -1.40 -28.34 -1.59
C SER A 17 -0.73 -27.09 -1.03
N TRP A 18 -0.11 -26.29 -1.90
CA TRP A 18 0.50 -25.04 -1.50
C TRP A 18 -0.53 -23.92 -1.48
N THR A 19 -0.41 -23.06 -0.47
CA THR A 19 -1.20 -21.85 -0.29
C THR A 19 -0.25 -20.66 -0.22
N ALA A 20 -0.52 -19.64 -1.01
CA ALA A 20 0.20 -18.37 -0.95
C ALA A 20 -0.66 -17.29 -0.29
N GLU A 21 -0.06 -16.52 0.60
CA GLU A 21 -0.72 -15.46 1.35
C GLU A 21 0.05 -14.14 1.19
N ILE A 22 -0.60 -13.10 0.69
CA ILE A 22 -0.08 -11.74 0.72
C ILE A 22 -0.41 -11.15 2.08
N VAL A 23 0.63 -10.76 2.82
CA VAL A 23 0.49 -10.19 4.16
C VAL A 23 0.80 -8.70 4.16
N ARG A 24 0.07 -7.94 4.98
CA ARG A 24 0.28 -6.50 5.19
C ARG A 24 0.64 -6.21 6.63
N LYS A 25 1.67 -5.39 6.80
CA LYS A 25 2.07 -4.86 8.10
C LYS A 25 1.19 -3.67 8.45
N ILE A 26 0.38 -3.80 9.51
CA ILE A 26 -0.48 -2.74 10.03
C ILE A 26 0.30 -1.85 10.98
N THR A 27 0.97 -2.49 11.94
CA THR A 27 1.82 -1.84 12.93
C THR A 27 3.12 -2.64 13.05
N SER A 28 4.07 -2.18 13.86
CA SER A 28 5.31 -2.93 14.13
C SER A 28 5.05 -4.35 14.65
N LYS A 29 3.95 -4.56 15.37
CA LYS A 29 3.60 -5.82 16.05
C LYS A 29 2.47 -6.61 15.38
N LYS A 30 1.78 -6.03 14.39
CA LYS A 30 0.58 -6.63 13.77
C LYS A 30 0.72 -6.74 12.25
N THR A 31 0.62 -7.97 11.78
CA THR A 31 0.56 -8.34 10.35
C THR A 31 -0.74 -9.07 10.10
N VAL A 32 -1.38 -8.83 8.96
CA VAL A 32 -2.65 -9.49 8.59
C VAL A 32 -2.59 -9.95 7.13
N VAL A 33 -3.25 -11.05 6.82
CA VAL A 33 -3.43 -11.51 5.43
C VAL A 33 -4.36 -10.55 4.70
N SER A 34 -3.95 -10.12 3.51
CA SER A 34 -4.71 -9.22 2.63
C SER A 34 -5.36 -9.97 1.47
N LYS A 35 -4.68 -11.01 0.97
CA LYS A 35 -5.17 -11.90 -0.10
C LYS A 35 -4.51 -13.25 0.07
N SER A 36 -5.23 -14.33 -0.16
CA SER A 36 -4.69 -15.68 -0.13
C SER A 36 -5.24 -16.49 -1.30
N GLN A 37 -4.45 -17.43 -1.79
CA GLN A 37 -4.87 -18.40 -2.78
C GLN A 37 -4.28 -19.76 -2.44
N ALA A 38 -5.14 -20.78 -2.44
CA ALA A 38 -4.79 -22.16 -2.15
C ALA A 38 -4.88 -23.02 -3.41
N GLY A 39 -4.42 -24.27 -3.30
CA GLY A 39 -4.56 -25.28 -4.36
C GLY A 39 -3.42 -25.28 -5.39
N PHE A 40 -2.27 -24.71 -5.06
CA PHE A 40 -1.08 -24.81 -5.92
C PHE A 40 -0.46 -26.20 -5.81
N ALA A 41 0.01 -26.75 -6.93
CA ALA A 41 0.62 -28.08 -6.96
C ALA A 41 2.06 -28.05 -6.46
N SER A 42 2.74 -26.91 -6.59
CA SER A 42 4.13 -26.73 -6.16
C SER A 42 4.36 -25.38 -5.45
N GLU A 43 5.42 -25.33 -4.66
CA GLU A 43 5.87 -24.10 -4.00
C GLU A 43 6.24 -23.02 -5.03
N ALA A 44 6.85 -23.42 -6.15
CA ALA A 44 7.26 -22.50 -7.21
C ALA A 44 6.05 -21.81 -7.87
N GLU A 45 4.98 -22.55 -8.13
CA GLU A 45 3.73 -21.97 -8.66
C GLU A 45 3.13 -20.97 -7.67
N ALA A 46 3.08 -21.34 -6.39
CA ALA A 46 2.58 -20.48 -5.33
C ALA A 46 3.44 -19.20 -5.17
N GLN A 47 4.77 -19.34 -5.30
CA GLN A 47 5.70 -18.22 -5.24
C GLN A 47 5.53 -17.25 -6.42
N VAL A 48 5.45 -17.76 -7.66
CA VAL A 48 5.26 -16.91 -8.85
C VAL A 48 3.96 -16.12 -8.74
N TRP A 49 2.89 -16.77 -8.27
CA TRP A 49 1.63 -16.09 -8.00
C TRP A 49 1.79 -15.00 -6.93
N ALA A 50 2.44 -15.32 -5.80
CA ALA A 50 2.64 -14.39 -4.70
C ALA A 50 3.46 -13.17 -5.11
N GLU A 51 4.53 -13.35 -5.87
CA GLU A 51 5.37 -12.26 -6.39
C GLU A 51 4.61 -11.35 -7.36
N THR A 52 3.77 -11.94 -8.22
CA THR A 52 2.95 -11.19 -9.18
C THR A 52 1.94 -10.31 -8.46
N GLU A 53 1.23 -10.88 -7.49
CA GLU A 53 0.26 -10.16 -6.67
C GLU A 53 0.94 -9.09 -5.81
N LEU A 54 2.08 -9.40 -5.19
CA LEU A 54 2.85 -8.45 -4.38
C LEU A 54 3.21 -7.19 -5.20
N LYS A 55 3.66 -7.34 -6.45
CA LYS A 55 3.94 -6.20 -7.35
C LYS A 55 2.69 -5.33 -7.54
N GLY A 56 1.52 -5.94 -7.72
CA GLY A 56 0.25 -5.22 -7.82
C GLY A 56 -0.11 -4.44 -6.54
N PHE A 57 0.12 -5.02 -5.35
CA PHE A 57 -0.10 -4.32 -4.08
C PHE A 57 0.86 -3.13 -3.89
N LEU A 58 2.11 -3.26 -4.32
CA LEU A 58 3.09 -2.18 -4.27
C LEU A 58 2.73 -1.04 -5.23
N GLN A 59 2.36 -1.35 -6.47
CA GLN A 59 1.94 -0.33 -7.45
C GLN A 59 0.71 0.44 -6.95
N ASN A 60 -0.31 -0.27 -6.48
CA ASN A 60 -1.50 0.35 -5.90
C ASN A 60 -1.19 1.25 -4.70
N GLN A 61 -0.17 0.90 -3.90
CA GLN A 61 0.28 1.74 -2.80
C GLN A 61 0.97 3.01 -3.30
N ILE A 62 1.83 2.90 -4.31
CA ILE A 62 2.52 4.04 -4.93
C ILE A 62 1.48 5.01 -5.50
N ASP A 63 0.52 4.50 -6.29
CA ASP A 63 -0.50 5.34 -6.93
C ASP A 63 -1.39 6.05 -5.91
N ARG A 64 -1.77 5.36 -4.82
CA ARG A 64 -2.54 5.98 -3.73
C ARG A 64 -1.74 7.03 -2.99
N ASN A 65 -0.44 6.80 -2.77
CA ASN A 65 0.43 7.79 -2.13
C ASN A 65 0.65 9.01 -3.03
N ALA A 66 0.87 8.81 -4.33
CA ALA A 66 1.00 9.88 -5.31
C ALA A 66 -0.27 10.74 -5.39
N ARG A 67 -1.45 10.11 -5.44
CA ARG A 67 -2.73 10.84 -5.38
C ARG A 67 -2.90 11.63 -4.10
N ARG A 68 -2.54 11.06 -2.95
CA ARG A 68 -2.61 11.78 -1.67
C ARG A 68 -1.67 12.99 -1.66
N ILE A 69 -0.44 12.84 -2.15
CA ILE A 69 0.54 13.94 -2.21
C ILE A 69 0.00 15.07 -3.08
N ARG A 70 -0.52 14.74 -4.27
CA ARG A 70 -1.10 15.74 -5.18
C ARG A 70 -2.29 16.49 -4.55
N LEU A 71 -3.22 15.77 -3.93
CA LEU A 71 -4.38 16.42 -3.29
C LEU A 71 -3.96 17.32 -2.14
N VAL A 72 -2.96 16.91 -1.36
CA VAL A 72 -2.44 17.73 -0.27
C VAL A 72 -1.71 18.96 -0.80
N SER A 73 -0.91 18.85 -1.86
CA SER A 73 -0.23 20.02 -2.45
C SER A 73 -1.22 21.03 -2.99
N GLU A 74 -2.22 20.58 -3.75
CA GLU A 74 -3.28 21.44 -4.31
C GLU A 74 -4.06 22.15 -3.21
N SER A 75 -4.50 21.43 -2.16
CA SER A 75 -5.20 22.06 -1.03
C SER A 75 -4.34 23.04 -0.21
N VAL A 76 -3.02 22.90 -0.24
CA VAL A 76 -2.09 23.82 0.44
C VAL A 76 -1.88 25.08 -0.41
N GLU A 77 -1.85 24.93 -1.73
CA GLU A 77 -1.76 26.03 -2.69
C GLU A 77 -3.04 26.88 -2.66
N ASP A 78 -4.21 26.26 -2.75
CA ASP A 78 -5.51 26.95 -2.66
C ASP A 78 -5.65 27.72 -1.33
N ASN A 79 -5.30 27.07 -0.22
CA ASN A 79 -5.35 27.70 1.11
C ASN A 79 -4.27 28.78 1.30
N ALA A 80 -3.17 28.76 0.53
CA ALA A 80 -2.15 29.82 0.58
C ALA A 80 -2.57 31.05 -0.23
N GLU A 81 -3.24 30.85 -1.38
CA GLU A 81 -3.84 31.94 -2.16
C GLU A 81 -5.00 32.61 -1.40
N GLU A 82 -5.89 31.84 -0.77
CA GLU A 82 -7.00 32.37 0.03
C GLU A 82 -6.51 33.24 1.21
N ILE A 83 -5.47 32.79 1.93
CA ILE A 83 -4.85 33.58 3.01
C ILE A 83 -4.18 34.85 2.48
N ALA A 84 -3.60 34.81 1.27
CA ALA A 84 -2.96 35.97 0.67
C ALA A 84 -4.00 37.04 0.27
N ASP A 85 -5.11 36.62 -0.35
CA ASP A 85 -6.20 37.51 -0.78
C ASP A 85 -6.91 38.14 0.44
N GLU A 86 -7.21 37.36 1.49
CA GLU A 86 -7.77 37.90 2.75
C GLU A 86 -6.83 38.91 3.43
N SER A 87 -5.51 38.71 3.33
CA SER A 87 -4.53 39.63 3.92
C SER A 87 -4.34 40.94 3.15
N GLU A 88 -4.68 40.97 1.86
CA GLU A 88 -4.66 42.17 1.03
C GLU A 88 -5.95 43.00 1.19
N GLU A 89 -7.10 42.36 1.41
CA GLU A 89 -8.37 43.06 1.71
C GLU A 89 -8.39 43.76 3.08
N ASP A 90 -7.76 43.19 4.11
CA ASP A 90 -7.72 43.79 5.47
C ASP A 90 -6.78 45.01 5.60
N ASN A 91 -5.99 45.34 4.57
CA ASN A 91 -5.00 46.42 4.58
C ASN A 91 -5.34 47.57 3.60
N ALA A 92 -6.55 47.58 3.02
CA ALA A 92 -7.09 48.60 2.11
C ALA A 92 -8.19 49.46 2.76
#